data_AF-A0A959HYM5-F1
#
_entry.id   AF-A0A959HYM5-F1
#
_cell.length_a   1.000
_cell.length_b   1.000
_cell.length_c   1.000
_cell.angle_alpha   90.00
_cell.angle_beta   90.00
_cell.angle_gamma   90.00
#
_symmetry.space_group_name_H-M   'P 1'
#
loop_
_entity.id
_entity.type
_entity.pdbx_description
1 polymer ?
#
loop_
_entity_poly.entity_id
_entity_poly.type
_entity_poly.pdbx_seq_one_letter_code
_entity_poly.pdbx_strand_id
1 'polypeptide(L)'
;MHPDQHRSSEPENPEPEALNRERRAEIRARLHPMARTILRYAAMLQDFPNHLSIHAGGVLISERPLTCFTALEMMPKGFPVTHFDMHHAEDWGFHKFDILSQRGLGHIKDAVDIIRENQGRAVDIDDVGRIKKDERVRELLRSGHCTGCFYIESPAMRGLLQKLRCDTYIHLVAASSIIRPGVARSGMMREYIRRFHDPEGFEYPHPVFREHLGETFGVMVYQEDVMKIVHHFAGLDLGESDVLRRIMTGKKFRDDTFERLRKKYLENCRDRGYSDTLAENIWRQIESFSGYSFCKAHSASFAVESFQSLYLKAYFPLEFMVAVINNFGGFYQTEYYVHEARMAGANIHPPCVNHSRYLTAIEGREVYLGFIHLAGMERQTAHRIIAGRTGGGPFRNLADFVRRVPIAQEQLELLIRIGAFRFTGRSKYELMWEKNAVFNPKEGYEATPDLFPEAYDYVLPPNTTPNQPDADLSLPLPSSHPLSLSPSPTLSFPLSHPSPLSLSPSPYDQAFDEIELLGFPLCSPFDLLADDSAYCDDVVEAQFHRHLGKVVHVLGYYVC
;
A
#
# COMPACT_ATOMS: atom_id res chain seq x y z
N MET A 1 -14.01 11.95 12.34
CA MET A 1 -14.94 11.63 11.23
C MET A 1 -14.15 11.15 10.02
N HIS A 2 -13.75 9.88 9.99
CA HIS A 2 -13.45 9.18 8.75
C HIS A 2 -14.80 8.63 8.26
N PRO A 3 -15.31 8.97 7.07
CA PRO A 3 -16.41 8.20 6.52
C PRO A 3 -15.83 6.82 6.20
N ASP A 4 -16.43 5.77 6.75
CA ASP A 4 -16.29 4.39 6.29
C ASP A 4 -16.54 4.36 4.77
N GLN A 5 -15.48 4.51 4.01
CA GLN A 5 -15.43 4.29 2.58
C GLN A 5 -14.45 3.16 2.36
N HIS A 6 -14.92 1.93 2.56
CA HIS A 6 -14.51 0.73 1.81
C HIS A 6 -15.31 -0.50 2.28
N ARG A 7 -16.63 -0.42 2.17
CA ARG A 7 -17.47 -1.56 1.75
C ARG A 7 -18.47 -1.03 0.75
N SER A 8 -18.13 -1.12 -0.52
CA SER A 8 -19.06 -0.99 -1.62
C SER A 8 -20.07 -2.13 -1.53
N SER A 9 -21.14 -1.95 -0.76
CA SER A 9 -22.41 -2.57 -1.12
C SER A 9 -22.86 -1.88 -2.40
N GLU A 10 -22.75 -2.58 -3.53
CA GLU A 10 -23.38 -2.16 -4.77
C GLU A 10 -24.85 -1.80 -4.49
N PRO A 11 -25.38 -0.69 -5.01
CA PRO A 11 -26.81 -0.44 -4.94
C PRO A 11 -27.48 -1.43 -5.88
N GLU A 12 -28.17 -2.43 -5.30
CA GLU A 12 -29.13 -3.25 -6.03
C GLU A 12 -30.08 -2.30 -6.78
N ASN A 13 -30.07 -2.43 -8.12
CA ASN A 13 -31.07 -1.85 -9.00
C ASN A 13 -32.47 -2.25 -8.46
N PRO A 14 -33.45 -1.33 -8.31
CA PRO A 14 -34.80 -1.74 -7.95
C PRO A 14 -35.46 -2.32 -9.21
N GLU A 15 -35.00 -3.49 -9.66
CA GLU A 15 -35.87 -4.38 -10.41
C GLU A 15 -37.04 -4.76 -9.50
N PRO A 16 -38.28 -4.86 -10.03
CA PRO A 16 -39.47 -5.07 -9.22
C PRO A 16 -39.28 -6.27 -8.27
N GLU A 17 -39.39 -6.03 -6.96
CA GLU A 17 -39.02 -6.98 -5.89
C GLU A 17 -39.58 -8.40 -6.06
N ALA A 18 -40.72 -8.53 -6.74
CA ALA A 18 -41.34 -9.81 -7.07
C ALA A 18 -40.49 -10.67 -8.03
N LEU A 19 -39.91 -10.06 -9.08
CA LEU A 19 -39.07 -10.75 -10.08
C LEU A 19 -37.75 -11.23 -9.46
N ASN A 20 -37.23 -10.47 -8.48
CA ASN A 20 -36.01 -10.79 -7.76
C ASN A 20 -36.22 -11.97 -6.77
N ARG A 21 -37.42 -12.13 -6.20
CA ARG A 21 -37.73 -13.24 -5.27
C ARG A 21 -37.83 -14.60 -5.97
N GLU A 22 -38.53 -14.69 -7.10
CA GLU A 22 -38.65 -15.94 -7.86
C GLU A 22 -37.29 -16.38 -8.41
N ARG A 23 -36.53 -15.45 -8.99
CA ARG A 23 -35.17 -15.72 -9.51
C ARG A 23 -34.21 -16.15 -8.40
N ARG A 24 -34.27 -15.53 -7.22
CA ARG A 24 -33.49 -15.95 -6.04
C ARG A 24 -33.91 -17.33 -5.53
N ALA A 25 -35.20 -17.66 -5.56
CA ALA A 25 -35.69 -18.97 -5.16
C ALA A 25 -35.24 -20.07 -6.14
N GLU A 26 -35.26 -19.78 -7.44
CA GLU A 26 -34.82 -20.69 -8.50
C GLU A 26 -33.30 -20.94 -8.44
N ILE A 27 -32.51 -19.88 -8.24
CA ILE A 27 -31.06 -19.99 -7.98
C ILE A 27 -30.82 -20.83 -6.72
N ARG A 28 -31.53 -20.54 -5.63
CA ARG A 28 -31.40 -21.26 -4.35
C ARG A 28 -31.81 -22.74 -4.46
N ALA A 29 -32.70 -23.10 -5.39
CA ALA A 29 -33.07 -24.49 -5.68
C ALA A 29 -32.00 -25.24 -6.49
N ARG A 30 -31.24 -24.54 -7.35
CA ARG A 30 -30.11 -25.10 -8.13
C ARG A 30 -28.80 -25.20 -7.35
N LEU A 31 -28.71 -24.59 -6.16
CA LEU A 31 -27.53 -24.66 -5.31
C LEU A 31 -27.32 -26.06 -4.72
N HIS A 32 -26.06 -26.47 -4.60
CA HIS A 32 -25.66 -27.68 -3.88
C HIS A 32 -26.28 -27.72 -2.48
N PRO A 33 -26.71 -28.89 -1.95
CA PRO A 33 -27.36 -28.99 -0.63
C PRO A 33 -26.57 -28.31 0.49
N MET A 34 -25.24 -28.42 0.46
CA MET A 34 -24.35 -27.75 1.41
C MET A 34 -24.43 -26.21 1.33
N ALA A 35 -24.51 -25.64 0.13
CA ALA A 35 -24.66 -24.20 -0.05
C ALA A 35 -26.01 -23.70 0.50
N ARG A 36 -27.10 -24.48 0.37
CA ARG A 36 -28.39 -24.16 0.98
C ARG A 36 -28.31 -24.14 2.51
N THR A 37 -27.61 -25.12 3.09
CA THR A 37 -27.37 -25.18 4.53
C THR A 37 -26.53 -23.99 5.01
N ILE A 38 -25.45 -23.65 4.28
CA ILE A 38 -24.62 -22.48 4.56
C ILE A 38 -25.47 -21.20 4.52
N LEU A 39 -26.25 -20.97 3.46
CA LEU A 39 -27.09 -19.77 3.35
C LEU A 39 -28.15 -19.68 4.45
N ARG A 40 -28.72 -20.82 4.87
CA ARG A 40 -29.68 -20.88 5.98
C ARG A 40 -29.04 -20.40 7.28
N TYR A 41 -27.89 -20.95 7.65
CA TYR A 41 -27.22 -20.56 8.91
C TYR A 41 -26.54 -19.19 8.81
N ALA A 42 -25.99 -18.82 7.65
CA ALA A 42 -25.42 -17.49 7.42
C ALA A 42 -26.46 -16.38 7.64
N ALA A 43 -27.71 -16.57 7.19
CA ALA A 43 -28.78 -15.63 7.45
C ALA A 43 -29.13 -15.52 8.95
N MET A 44 -28.96 -16.59 9.72
CA MET A 44 -29.18 -16.57 11.18
C MET A 44 -28.01 -15.94 11.95
N LEU A 45 -26.80 -15.93 11.36
CA LEU A 45 -25.59 -15.33 11.93
C LEU A 45 -25.38 -13.89 11.46
N GLN A 46 -26.29 -13.35 10.64
CA GLN A 46 -26.24 -11.95 10.23
C GLN A 46 -26.39 -11.07 11.48
N ASP A 47 -25.53 -10.06 11.59
CA ASP A 47 -25.44 -9.12 12.73
C ASP A 47 -25.02 -9.72 14.08
N PHE A 48 -24.52 -10.96 14.11
CA PHE A 48 -23.85 -11.50 15.30
C PHE A 48 -22.48 -10.81 15.50
N PRO A 49 -22.15 -10.37 16.73
CA PRO A 49 -20.84 -9.81 17.03
C PRO A 49 -19.75 -10.88 16.86
N ASN A 50 -18.65 -10.51 16.22
CA ASN A 50 -17.53 -11.43 15.97
C ASN A 50 -16.53 -11.43 17.12
N HIS A 51 -15.85 -10.30 17.34
CA HIS A 51 -14.90 -10.11 18.43
C HIS A 51 -14.82 -8.64 18.82
N LEU A 52 -14.34 -8.37 20.04
CA LEU A 52 -14.03 -7.01 20.48
C LEU A 52 -12.76 -6.52 19.77
N SER A 53 -12.83 -5.37 19.13
CA SER A 53 -11.70 -4.75 18.42
C SER A 53 -11.50 -3.30 18.84
N ILE A 54 -10.31 -2.76 18.59
CA ILE A 54 -9.97 -1.37 18.92
C ILE A 54 -10.35 -0.46 17.75
N HIS A 55 -11.06 0.63 18.02
CA HIS A 55 -11.32 1.67 17.02
C HIS A 55 -10.00 2.27 16.50
N ALA A 56 -9.91 2.51 15.18
CA ALA A 56 -8.63 2.87 14.53
C ALA A 56 -8.00 4.19 15.04
N GLY A 57 -8.79 5.10 15.60
CA GLY A 57 -8.29 6.34 16.20
C GLY A 57 -9.15 6.89 17.33
N GLY A 58 -10.11 6.12 17.84
CA GLY A 58 -11.12 6.63 18.77
C GLY A 58 -10.55 6.67 20.16
N VAL A 59 -10.49 7.85 20.77
CA VAL A 59 -9.95 8.08 22.10
C VAL A 59 -10.99 8.80 22.94
N LEU A 60 -11.25 8.26 24.14
CA LEU A 60 -12.16 8.86 25.11
C LEU A 60 -11.35 9.61 26.17
N ILE A 61 -11.77 10.84 26.46
CA ILE A 61 -11.25 11.64 27.55
C ILE A 61 -12.41 11.90 28.52
N SER A 62 -12.18 11.57 29.79
CA SER A 62 -13.17 11.65 30.85
C SER A 62 -12.57 12.38 32.05
N GLU A 63 -13.40 13.14 32.77
CA GLU A 63 -13.00 13.88 33.98
C GLU A 63 -12.64 12.95 35.15
N ARG A 64 -13.32 11.80 35.23
CA ARG A 64 -13.02 10.72 36.19
C ARG A 64 -12.40 9.53 35.47
N PRO A 65 -11.64 8.66 36.18
CA PRO A 65 -11.15 7.42 35.59
C PRO A 65 -12.27 6.64 34.89
N LEU A 66 -12.01 6.13 33.69
CA LEU A 66 -13.02 5.37 32.92
C LEU A 66 -13.52 4.14 33.68
N THR A 67 -12.71 3.59 34.59
CA THR A 67 -13.07 2.50 35.50
C THR A 67 -14.21 2.84 36.47
N CYS A 68 -14.54 4.12 36.66
CA CYS A 68 -15.74 4.53 37.40
C CYS A 68 -17.04 4.30 36.62
N PHE A 69 -16.96 4.08 35.30
CA PHE A 69 -18.11 3.97 34.41
C PHE A 69 -18.19 2.61 33.71
N THR A 70 -17.05 1.98 33.41
CA THR A 70 -17.00 0.68 32.73
C THR A 70 -15.75 -0.10 33.10
N ALA A 71 -15.79 -1.43 32.92
CA ALA A 71 -14.57 -2.23 32.94
C ALA A 71 -13.75 -1.95 31.68
N LEU A 72 -12.43 -2.09 31.78
CA LEU A 72 -11.51 -1.91 30.67
C LEU A 72 -10.83 -3.23 30.32
N GLU A 73 -10.60 -3.46 29.03
CA GLU A 73 -9.87 -4.62 28.53
C GLU A 73 -8.53 -4.20 27.93
N MET A 74 -7.44 -4.86 28.32
CA MET A 74 -6.11 -4.57 27.80
C MET A 74 -5.86 -5.37 26.52
N MET A 75 -5.71 -4.66 25.41
CA MET A 75 -5.49 -5.28 24.10
C MET A 75 -4.00 -5.41 23.76
N PRO A 76 -3.58 -6.28 22.82
CA PRO A 76 -2.17 -6.55 22.51
C PRO A 76 -1.32 -5.33 22.14
N LYS A 77 -1.94 -4.24 21.69
CA LYS A 77 -1.27 -2.96 21.39
C LYS A 77 -0.95 -2.12 22.65
N GLY A 78 -1.30 -2.58 23.84
CA GLY A 78 -1.00 -1.91 25.11
C GLY A 78 -1.94 -0.75 25.46
N PHE A 79 -3.08 -0.62 24.76
CA PHE A 79 -4.09 0.39 25.06
C PHE A 79 -5.33 -0.28 25.67
N PRO A 80 -5.80 0.19 26.85
CA PRO A 80 -7.05 -0.29 27.42
C PRO A 80 -8.24 0.23 26.62
N VAL A 81 -9.23 -0.63 26.39
CA VAL A 81 -10.45 -0.29 25.63
C VAL A 81 -11.71 -0.38 26.48
N THR A 82 -12.73 0.41 26.13
CA THR A 82 -14.07 0.36 26.72
C THR A 82 -14.90 -0.74 26.06
N HIS A 83 -15.92 -1.25 26.78
CA HIS A 83 -16.82 -2.29 26.25
C HIS A 83 -18.02 -1.72 25.47
N PHE A 84 -18.20 -0.40 25.46
CA PHE A 84 -19.24 0.27 24.69
C PHE A 84 -18.65 0.90 23.42
N ASP A 85 -19.51 1.04 22.42
CA ASP A 85 -19.14 1.65 21.14
C ASP A 85 -19.10 3.19 21.20
N MET A 86 -18.67 3.75 20.09
CA MET A 86 -18.48 5.18 19.88
C MET A 86 -19.78 6.01 20.01
N HIS A 87 -20.92 5.47 19.61
CA HIS A 87 -22.19 6.19 19.61
C HIS A 87 -22.73 6.33 21.03
N HIS A 88 -22.71 5.23 21.79
CA HIS A 88 -23.12 5.26 23.19
C HIS A 88 -22.17 6.12 24.04
N ALA A 89 -20.88 6.16 23.71
CA ALA A 89 -19.94 7.06 24.35
C ALA A 89 -20.35 8.53 24.21
N GLU A 90 -20.70 8.95 22.99
CA GLU A 90 -21.14 10.31 22.69
C GLU A 90 -22.50 10.62 23.36
N ASP A 91 -23.46 9.68 23.33
CA ASP A 91 -24.77 9.81 23.95
C ASP A 91 -24.69 9.97 25.48
N TRP A 92 -23.67 9.35 26.10
CA TRP A 92 -23.40 9.48 27.54
C TRP A 92 -22.58 10.72 27.90
N GLY A 93 -22.23 11.56 26.92
CA GLY A 93 -21.54 12.83 27.11
C GLY A 93 -20.03 12.70 27.28
N PHE A 94 -19.42 11.58 26.89
CA PHE A 94 -17.96 11.48 26.88
C PHE A 94 -17.36 12.36 25.78
N HIS A 95 -16.23 13.00 26.09
CA HIS A 95 -15.45 13.68 25.08
C HIS A 95 -14.66 12.67 24.27
N LYS A 96 -15.06 12.51 23.01
CA LYS A 96 -14.43 11.59 22.08
C LYS A 96 -13.63 12.37 21.03
N PHE A 97 -12.39 11.93 20.85
CA PHE A 97 -11.46 12.45 19.86
C PHE A 97 -11.09 11.36 18.86
N ASP A 98 -10.90 11.76 17.60
CA ASP A 98 -10.38 10.87 16.57
C ASP A 98 -8.92 11.26 16.28
N ILE A 99 -7.98 10.48 16.81
CA ILE A 99 -6.54 10.59 16.53
C ILE A 99 -6.22 9.59 15.42
N LEU A 100 -6.25 10.07 14.18
CA LEU A 100 -6.10 9.26 12.99
C LEU A 100 -4.65 9.25 12.51
N SER A 101 -4.16 8.09 12.09
CA SER A 101 -2.92 7.97 11.33
C SER A 101 -3.24 7.95 9.85
N GLN A 102 -2.58 8.82 9.08
CA GLN A 102 -2.78 8.94 7.64
C GLN A 102 -1.44 8.75 6.94
N ARG A 103 -1.37 7.76 6.04
CA ARG A 103 -0.13 7.42 5.32
C ARG A 103 0.42 8.57 4.50
N GLY A 104 -0.44 9.41 3.90
CA GLY A 104 -0.01 10.58 3.12
C GLY A 104 0.91 11.53 3.89
N LEU A 105 0.61 11.79 5.17
CA LEU A 105 1.47 12.57 6.05
C LEU A 105 2.80 11.85 6.34
N GLY A 106 2.76 10.52 6.49
CA GLY A 106 3.95 9.68 6.58
C GLY A 106 4.85 9.79 5.34
N HIS A 107 4.26 9.74 4.13
CA HIS A 107 4.99 9.91 2.87
C HIS A 107 5.73 11.26 2.85
N ILE A 108 5.04 12.33 3.21
CA ILE A 108 5.60 13.69 3.19
C ILE A 108 6.75 13.81 4.21
N LYS A 109 6.49 13.43 5.46
CA LYS A 109 7.48 13.53 6.53
C LYS A 109 8.72 12.71 6.21
N ASP A 110 8.55 11.45 5.85
CA ASP A 110 9.67 10.55 5.61
C ASP A 110 10.42 10.93 4.34
N ALA A 111 9.75 11.45 3.31
CA ALA A 111 10.43 11.97 2.12
C ALA A 111 11.35 13.15 2.48
N VAL A 112 10.89 14.10 3.30
CA VAL A 112 11.72 15.24 3.73
C VAL A 112 12.95 14.76 4.54
N ASP A 113 12.76 13.78 5.42
CA ASP A 113 13.87 13.20 6.19
C ASP A 113 14.87 12.46 5.28
N ILE A 114 14.37 11.66 4.32
CA ILE A 114 15.21 10.94 3.35
C ILE A 114 15.95 11.92 2.42
N ILE A 115 15.32 13.01 1.97
CA ILE A 115 15.99 14.04 1.15
C ILE A 115 17.14 14.69 1.92
N ARG A 116 16.94 14.94 3.22
CA ARG A 116 17.98 15.48 4.10
C ARG A 116 19.14 14.49 4.24
N GLU A 117 18.87 13.20 4.43
CA GLU A 117 19.90 12.15 4.52
C GLU A 117 20.64 11.93 3.19
N ASN A 118 19.92 11.84 2.06
CA ASN A 118 20.47 11.45 0.76
C ASN A 118 21.15 12.60 0.01
N GLN A 119 20.58 13.81 0.07
CA GLN A 119 21.06 14.97 -0.69
C GLN A 119 21.61 16.11 0.18
N GLY A 120 21.48 16.03 1.51
CA GLY A 120 21.89 17.11 2.42
C GLY A 120 21.04 18.39 2.28
N ARG A 121 19.85 18.30 1.65
CA ARG A 121 18.98 19.46 1.39
C ARG A 121 17.85 19.53 2.40
N ALA A 122 17.61 20.72 2.94
CA ALA A 122 16.40 20.99 3.71
C ALA A 122 15.28 21.46 2.76
N VAL A 123 14.14 20.77 2.80
CA VAL A 123 12.94 21.11 2.02
C VAL A 123 11.90 21.67 2.96
N ASP A 124 11.46 22.90 2.70
CA ASP A 124 10.28 23.48 3.34
C ASP A 124 9.04 23.06 2.55
N ILE A 125 8.27 22.13 3.13
CA ILE A 125 7.05 21.60 2.52
C ILE A 125 5.79 22.36 2.98
N ASP A 126 5.92 23.27 3.96
CA ASP A 126 4.81 24.00 4.56
C ASP A 126 4.51 25.32 3.81
N ASP A 127 5.39 25.78 2.92
CA ASP A 127 5.11 26.86 1.96
C ASP A 127 4.17 26.41 0.83
N VAL A 128 2.95 26.07 1.22
CA VAL A 128 1.87 25.63 0.33
C VAL A 128 1.50 26.69 -0.70
N GLY A 129 1.66 27.98 -0.36
CA GLY A 129 1.36 29.09 -1.26
C GLY A 129 2.25 29.10 -2.50
N ARG A 130 3.55 28.83 -2.32
CA ARG A 130 4.49 28.65 -3.42
C ARG A 130 4.23 27.34 -4.19
N ILE A 131 4.04 26.23 -3.48
CA ILE A 131 3.85 24.90 -4.10
C ILE A 131 2.66 24.89 -5.07
N LYS A 132 1.53 25.52 -4.70
CA LYS A 132 0.33 25.62 -5.55
C LYS A 132 0.54 26.40 -6.85
N LYS A 133 1.61 27.18 -6.95
CA LYS A 133 1.96 28.00 -8.12
C LYS A 133 3.11 27.41 -8.95
N ASP A 134 3.70 26.31 -8.49
CA ASP A 134 4.82 25.68 -9.16
C ASP A 134 4.37 24.97 -10.46
N GLU A 135 5.01 25.30 -11.57
CA GLU A 135 4.61 24.80 -12.89
C GLU A 135 4.88 23.30 -13.06
N ARG A 136 5.93 22.75 -12.45
CA ARG A 136 6.21 21.30 -12.53
C ARG A 136 5.17 20.51 -11.76
N VAL A 137 4.74 21.03 -10.60
CA VAL A 137 3.64 20.45 -9.81
C VAL A 137 2.33 20.46 -10.61
N ARG A 138 2.03 21.58 -11.27
CA ARG A 138 0.84 21.72 -12.12
C ARG A 138 0.89 20.80 -13.34
N GLU A 139 2.05 20.61 -13.96
CA GLU A 139 2.22 19.67 -15.08
C GLU A 139 1.92 18.23 -14.65
N LEU A 140 2.41 17.79 -13.49
CA LEU A 140 2.09 16.46 -12.97
C LEU A 140 0.59 16.29 -12.70
N LEU A 141 -0.06 17.35 -12.20
CA LEU A 141 -1.51 17.35 -11.97
C LEU A 141 -2.29 17.27 -13.30
N ARG A 142 -1.91 18.08 -14.30
CA ARG A 142 -2.53 18.10 -15.64
C ARG A 142 -2.41 16.77 -16.36
N SER A 143 -1.24 16.14 -16.24
CA SER A 143 -0.93 14.87 -16.89
C SER A 143 -1.42 13.65 -16.11
N GLY A 144 -1.86 13.80 -14.85
CA GLY A 144 -2.34 12.71 -14.00
C GLY A 144 -1.24 11.75 -13.52
N HIS A 145 0.03 12.17 -13.56
CA HIS A 145 1.19 11.42 -13.04
C HIS A 145 1.28 11.56 -11.52
N CYS A 146 0.29 10.97 -10.84
CA CYS A 146 0.04 11.17 -9.41
C CYS A 146 0.29 9.91 -8.56
N THR A 147 1.00 8.91 -9.09
CA THR A 147 1.37 7.69 -8.34
C THR A 147 2.11 8.05 -7.05
N GLY A 148 1.70 7.47 -5.92
CA GLY A 148 2.18 7.75 -4.56
C GLY A 148 1.65 9.05 -3.94
N CYS A 149 0.95 9.90 -4.70
CA CYS A 149 0.40 11.16 -4.19
C CYS A 149 -0.95 10.92 -3.51
N PHE A 150 -1.01 11.25 -2.22
CA PHE A 150 -2.21 11.03 -1.42
C PHE A 150 -3.45 11.70 -2.04
N TYR A 151 -4.59 11.03 -1.90
CA TYR A 151 -5.92 11.49 -2.34
C TYR A 151 -6.17 11.52 -3.86
N ILE A 152 -5.11 11.53 -4.68
CA ILE A 152 -5.22 11.73 -6.13
C ILE A 152 -4.68 10.59 -7.01
N GLU A 153 -4.39 9.45 -6.40
CA GLU A 153 -3.69 8.34 -7.04
C GLU A 153 -4.60 7.37 -7.82
N SER A 154 -5.88 7.25 -7.49
CA SER A 154 -6.74 6.21 -8.08
C SER A 154 -6.89 6.37 -9.61
N PRO A 155 -7.05 5.28 -10.38
CA PRO A 155 -7.23 5.35 -11.84
C PRO A 155 -8.36 6.29 -12.26
N ALA A 156 -9.49 6.24 -11.54
CA ALA A 156 -10.65 7.07 -11.82
C ALA A 156 -10.36 8.56 -11.57
N MET A 157 -9.64 8.88 -10.49
CA MET A 157 -9.21 10.26 -10.22
C MET A 157 -8.22 10.74 -11.27
N ARG A 158 -7.15 9.98 -11.54
CA ARG A 158 -6.13 10.35 -12.54
C ARG A 158 -6.75 10.62 -13.91
N GLY A 159 -7.67 9.75 -14.34
CA GLY A 159 -8.42 9.94 -15.57
C GLY A 159 -9.32 11.18 -15.56
N LEU A 160 -9.92 11.53 -14.41
CA LEU A 160 -10.68 12.78 -14.27
C LEU A 160 -9.77 14.01 -14.34
N LEU A 161 -8.63 14.00 -13.66
CA LEU A 161 -7.65 15.10 -13.68
C LEU A 161 -7.17 15.39 -15.10
N GLN A 162 -6.86 14.35 -15.87
CA GLN A 162 -6.49 14.47 -17.29
C GLN A 162 -7.63 15.05 -18.14
N LYS A 163 -8.87 14.55 -17.96
CA LYS A 163 -10.04 15.07 -18.68
C LYS A 163 -10.32 16.54 -18.38
N LEU A 164 -10.10 16.96 -17.14
CA LEU A 164 -10.23 18.35 -16.71
C LEU A 164 -9.00 19.19 -17.05
N ARG A 165 -7.87 18.59 -17.47
CA ARG A 165 -6.57 19.28 -17.54
C ARG A 165 -6.32 20.10 -16.28
N CYS A 166 -6.58 19.48 -15.13
CA CYS A 166 -6.61 20.15 -13.84
C CYS A 166 -5.24 20.75 -13.50
N ASP A 167 -5.20 22.05 -13.21
CA ASP A 167 -3.96 22.81 -13.00
C ASP A 167 -4.01 23.76 -11.79
N THR A 168 -5.17 23.88 -11.13
CA THR A 168 -5.33 24.75 -9.95
C THR A 168 -5.80 23.97 -8.72
N TYR A 169 -5.50 24.54 -7.56
CA TYR A 169 -5.99 24.04 -6.28
C TYR A 169 -7.52 23.98 -6.21
N ILE A 170 -8.22 25.01 -6.68
CA ILE A 170 -9.70 25.06 -6.64
C ILE A 170 -10.28 23.94 -7.50
N HIS A 171 -9.72 23.72 -8.70
CA HIS A 171 -10.14 22.65 -9.60
C HIS A 171 -9.89 21.27 -8.99
N LEU A 172 -8.78 21.07 -8.26
CA LEU A 172 -8.52 19.81 -7.58
C LEU A 172 -9.53 19.53 -6.44
N VAL A 173 -9.87 20.56 -5.66
CA VAL A 173 -10.89 20.47 -4.60
C VAL A 173 -12.25 20.10 -5.20
N ALA A 174 -12.61 20.65 -6.36
CA ALA A 174 -13.83 20.25 -7.06
C ALA A 174 -13.74 18.83 -7.63
N ALA A 175 -12.65 18.50 -8.34
CA ALA A 175 -12.44 17.18 -8.96
C ALA A 175 -12.53 16.03 -7.95
N SER A 176 -11.89 16.19 -6.79
CA SER A 176 -11.92 15.19 -5.72
C SER A 176 -13.28 15.05 -5.04
N SER A 177 -14.11 16.09 -5.12
CA SER A 177 -15.47 16.07 -4.57
C SER A 177 -16.45 15.39 -5.52
N ILE A 178 -16.27 15.53 -6.85
CA ILE A 178 -17.19 14.98 -7.86
C ILE A 178 -16.90 13.53 -8.27
N ILE A 179 -15.70 12.99 -8.04
CA ILE A 179 -15.30 11.62 -8.43
C ILE A 179 -15.92 10.53 -7.53
N ARG A 180 -17.26 10.52 -7.43
CA ARG A 180 -18.03 9.60 -6.57
C ARG A 180 -19.04 8.81 -7.39
N PRO A 181 -19.32 7.54 -7.02
CA PRO A 181 -20.26 6.69 -7.77
C PRO A 181 -21.63 7.34 -7.97
N GLY A 182 -22.13 8.07 -6.97
CA GLY A 182 -23.42 8.77 -7.05
C GLY A 182 -23.45 9.95 -8.00
N VAL A 183 -22.43 10.81 -7.91
CA VAL A 183 -22.30 12.01 -8.76
C VAL A 183 -22.10 11.59 -10.23
N ALA A 184 -21.32 10.53 -10.48
CA ALA A 184 -21.14 9.99 -11.82
C ALA A 184 -22.46 9.49 -12.44
N ARG A 185 -23.32 8.82 -11.65
CA ARG A 185 -24.63 8.33 -12.11
C ARG A 185 -25.63 9.46 -12.41
N SER A 186 -25.57 10.55 -11.66
CA SER A 186 -26.48 11.70 -11.82
C SER A 186 -26.22 12.53 -13.09
N GLY A 187 -25.12 12.30 -13.81
CA GLY A 187 -24.69 13.13 -14.93
C GLY A 187 -24.01 14.45 -14.53
N MET A 188 -24.01 14.82 -13.24
CA MET A 188 -23.41 16.06 -12.74
C MET A 188 -21.91 16.15 -13.03
N MET A 189 -21.18 15.03 -12.95
CA MET A 189 -19.75 15.01 -13.30
C MET A 189 -19.53 15.37 -14.77
N ARG A 190 -20.38 14.84 -15.67
CA ARG A 190 -20.30 15.15 -17.11
C ARG A 190 -20.63 16.62 -17.38
N GLU A 191 -21.62 17.15 -16.68
CA GLU A 191 -22.02 18.55 -16.81
C GLU A 191 -20.94 19.50 -16.28
N TYR A 192 -20.31 19.17 -15.15
CA TYR A 192 -19.16 19.91 -14.64
C TYR A 192 -18.02 19.94 -15.67
N ILE A 193 -17.65 18.78 -16.24
CA ILE A 193 -16.60 18.71 -17.27
C ILE A 193 -16.96 19.55 -18.51
N ARG A 194 -18.23 19.51 -18.95
CA ARG A 194 -18.70 20.32 -20.09
C ARG A 194 -18.52 21.81 -19.82
N ARG A 195 -19.03 22.29 -18.68
CA ARG A 195 -18.95 23.72 -18.30
C ARG A 195 -17.52 24.16 -17.98
N PHE A 196 -16.67 23.25 -17.53
CA PHE A 196 -15.26 23.52 -17.30
C PHE A 196 -14.53 23.88 -18.61
N HIS A 197 -14.80 23.12 -19.69
CA HIS A 197 -14.18 23.37 -21.00
C HIS A 197 -14.85 24.49 -21.79
N ASP A 198 -16.13 24.74 -21.53
CA ASP A 198 -16.91 25.81 -22.16
C ASP A 198 -17.65 26.63 -21.08
N PRO A 199 -16.93 27.53 -20.38
CA PRO A 199 -17.50 28.32 -19.29
C PRO A 199 -18.46 29.41 -19.75
N GLU A 200 -18.48 29.74 -21.04
CA GLU A 200 -19.39 30.73 -21.64
C GLU A 200 -20.63 30.07 -22.28
N GLY A 201 -20.56 28.79 -22.66
CA GLY A 201 -21.65 28.05 -23.30
C GLY A 201 -22.73 27.49 -22.36
N PHE A 202 -22.92 28.08 -21.19
CA PHE A 202 -24.06 27.76 -20.31
C PHE A 202 -24.60 28.99 -19.59
N GLU A 203 -25.88 28.95 -19.26
CA GLU A 203 -26.55 29.98 -18.48
C GLU A 203 -26.77 29.50 -17.04
N TYR A 204 -26.56 30.41 -16.09
CA TYR A 204 -26.88 30.15 -14.70
C TYR A 204 -28.40 30.18 -14.50
N PRO A 205 -28.98 29.26 -13.70
CA PRO A 205 -30.41 29.27 -13.43
C PRO A 205 -30.90 30.58 -12.78
N HIS A 206 -30.02 31.25 -12.05
CA HIS A 206 -30.30 32.50 -11.35
C HIS A 206 -28.99 33.25 -11.03
N PRO A 207 -28.98 34.60 -10.94
CA PRO A 207 -27.78 35.36 -10.56
C PRO A 207 -27.11 34.91 -9.26
N VAL A 208 -27.89 34.46 -8.28
CA VAL A 208 -27.41 33.89 -7.00
C VAL A 208 -26.48 32.67 -7.23
N PHE A 209 -26.76 31.85 -8.25
CA PHE A 209 -25.87 30.72 -8.58
C PHE A 209 -24.55 31.21 -9.16
N ARG A 210 -24.55 32.28 -9.96
CA ARG A 210 -23.32 32.87 -10.48
C ARG A 210 -22.46 33.44 -9.36
N GLU A 211 -23.09 34.13 -8.41
CA GLU A 211 -22.41 34.75 -7.27
C GLU A 211 -21.79 33.72 -6.32
N HIS A 212 -22.54 32.69 -5.94
CA HIS A 212 -22.10 31.75 -4.89
C HIS A 212 -21.48 30.45 -5.39
N LEU A 213 -21.80 30.04 -6.62
CA LEU A 213 -21.33 28.80 -7.26
C LEU A 213 -20.53 29.06 -8.54
N GLY A 214 -19.98 30.26 -8.71
CA GLY A 214 -19.12 30.59 -9.86
C GLY A 214 -17.88 29.69 -9.96
N GLU A 215 -17.29 29.33 -8.82
CA GLU A 215 -16.13 28.42 -8.74
C GLU A 215 -16.42 27.00 -9.27
N THR A 216 -17.69 26.59 -9.29
CA THR A 216 -18.13 25.26 -9.73
C THR A 216 -19.05 25.33 -10.94
N PHE A 217 -19.02 26.45 -11.68
CA PHE A 217 -19.81 26.68 -12.89
C PHE A 217 -21.32 26.49 -12.65
N GLY A 218 -21.82 26.87 -11.47
CA GLY A 218 -23.23 26.75 -11.10
C GLY A 218 -23.66 25.33 -10.76
N VAL A 219 -22.75 24.36 -10.69
CA VAL A 219 -23.03 22.98 -10.28
C VAL A 219 -22.81 22.88 -8.77
N MET A 220 -23.80 22.38 -8.02
CA MET A 220 -23.62 22.10 -6.60
C MET A 220 -22.67 20.92 -6.42
N VAL A 221 -21.56 21.12 -5.71
CA VAL A 221 -20.52 20.09 -5.47
C VAL A 221 -20.31 19.85 -3.98
N TYR A 222 -20.54 20.88 -3.16
CA TYR A 222 -20.29 20.84 -1.73
C TYR A 222 -21.58 20.87 -0.91
N GLN A 223 -21.52 20.37 0.32
CA GLN A 223 -22.57 20.55 1.33
C GLN A 223 -22.84 22.04 1.58
N GLU A 224 -21.78 22.83 1.61
CA GLU A 224 -21.81 24.27 1.78
C GLU A 224 -22.48 24.99 0.61
N ASP A 225 -22.47 24.42 -0.60
CA ASP A 225 -23.16 24.98 -1.77
C ASP A 225 -24.68 24.93 -1.59
N VAL A 226 -25.19 23.81 -1.08
CA VAL A 226 -26.62 23.67 -0.75
C VAL A 226 -27.01 24.74 0.26
N MET A 227 -26.24 24.86 1.34
CA MET A 227 -26.50 25.85 2.39
C MET A 227 -26.51 27.28 1.85
N LYS A 228 -25.52 27.64 1.01
CA LYS A 228 -25.47 28.96 0.36
C LYS A 228 -26.68 29.21 -0.53
N ILE A 229 -27.07 28.24 -1.36
CA ILE A 229 -28.23 28.40 -2.23
C ILE A 229 -29.51 28.55 -1.42
N VAL A 230 -29.81 27.68 -0.47
CA VAL A 230 -31.06 27.82 0.29
C VAL A 230 -31.12 29.09 1.14
N HIS A 231 -29.97 29.57 1.63
CA HIS A 231 -29.88 30.83 2.35
C HIS A 231 -30.04 32.05 1.42
N HIS A 232 -29.22 32.16 0.37
CA HIS A 232 -29.19 33.36 -0.47
C HIS A 232 -30.32 33.40 -1.50
N PHE A 233 -30.72 32.25 -2.06
CA PHE A 233 -31.85 32.15 -2.98
C PHE A 233 -33.17 32.26 -2.20
N ALA A 234 -33.43 31.34 -1.28
CA ALA A 234 -34.71 31.21 -0.61
C ALA A 234 -34.81 31.88 0.76
N GLY A 235 -33.76 32.51 1.29
CA GLY A 235 -33.87 33.28 2.55
C GLY A 235 -34.07 32.44 3.81
N LEU A 236 -33.77 31.15 3.79
CA LEU A 236 -33.67 30.35 5.03
C LEU A 236 -32.51 30.86 5.88
N ASP A 237 -32.60 30.79 7.20
CA ASP A 237 -31.44 31.14 8.03
C ASP A 237 -30.33 30.07 7.96
N LEU A 238 -29.12 30.38 8.45
CA LEU A 238 -27.98 29.45 8.39
C LEU A 238 -28.20 28.19 9.24
N GLY A 239 -28.93 28.29 10.35
CA GLY A 239 -29.24 27.16 11.22
C GLY A 239 -30.22 26.19 10.55
N GLU A 240 -31.27 26.71 9.93
CA GLU A 240 -32.23 25.97 9.12
C GLU A 240 -31.57 25.32 7.91
N SER A 241 -30.66 26.05 7.26
CA SER A 241 -29.86 25.53 6.14
C SER A 241 -28.98 24.34 6.56
N ASP A 242 -28.39 24.40 7.76
CA ASP A 242 -27.61 23.31 8.32
C ASP A 242 -28.47 22.09 8.69
N VAL A 243 -29.66 22.32 9.27
CA VAL A 243 -30.63 21.26 9.57
C VAL A 243 -31.05 20.56 8.28
N LEU A 244 -31.38 21.31 7.22
CA LEU A 244 -31.70 20.76 5.91
C LEU A 244 -30.55 19.89 5.38
N ARG A 245 -29.31 20.41 5.38
CA ARG A 245 -28.11 19.66 4.98
C ARG A 245 -27.97 18.32 5.74
N ARG A 246 -28.18 18.33 7.07
CA ARG A 246 -28.09 17.12 7.90
C ARG A 246 -29.16 16.09 7.55
N ILE A 247 -30.41 16.52 7.36
CA ILE A 247 -31.51 15.65 6.95
C ILE A 247 -31.20 14.97 5.61
N MET A 248 -30.70 15.76 4.65
CA MET A 248 -30.36 15.28 3.30
C MET A 248 -29.18 14.31 3.31
N THR A 249 -28.18 14.54 4.14
CA THR A 249 -27.02 13.64 4.29
C THR A 249 -27.45 12.32 4.95
N GLY A 250 -28.30 12.38 5.97
CA GLY A 250 -28.82 11.21 6.69
C GLY A 250 -29.93 10.44 5.96
N LYS A 251 -30.32 10.87 4.76
CA LYS A 251 -31.46 10.32 3.99
C LYS A 251 -32.78 10.25 4.79
N LYS A 252 -32.98 11.17 5.73
CA LYS A 252 -34.16 11.21 6.62
C LYS A 252 -35.30 12.01 5.98
N PHE A 253 -35.67 11.69 4.73
CA PHE A 253 -36.67 12.45 3.96
C PHE A 253 -38.10 12.30 4.49
N ARG A 254 -38.35 11.36 5.41
CA ARG A 254 -39.68 11.12 6.02
C ARG A 254 -39.88 11.89 7.34
N ASP A 255 -38.97 12.81 7.66
CA ASP A 255 -39.03 13.65 8.86
C ASP A 255 -39.97 14.84 8.61
N ASP A 256 -40.90 15.10 9.54
CA ASP A 256 -41.81 16.26 9.49
C ASP A 256 -41.04 17.59 9.35
N THR A 257 -39.81 17.61 9.86
CA THR A 257 -38.89 18.75 9.75
C THR A 257 -38.53 19.07 8.30
N PHE A 258 -38.39 18.03 7.44
CA PHE A 258 -38.03 18.20 6.03
C PHE A 258 -39.15 18.90 5.26
N GLU A 259 -40.38 18.42 5.40
CA GLU A 259 -41.55 19.02 4.73
C GLU A 259 -41.83 20.44 5.21
N ARG A 260 -41.62 20.72 6.50
CA ARG A 260 -41.72 22.08 7.04
C ARG A 260 -40.71 23.03 6.37
N LEU A 261 -39.47 22.61 6.22
CA LEU A 261 -38.42 23.42 5.57
C LEU A 261 -38.70 23.59 4.07
N ARG A 262 -39.20 22.55 3.39
CA ARG A 262 -39.63 22.62 2.00
C ARG A 262 -40.74 23.64 1.79
N LYS A 263 -41.75 23.63 2.65
CA LYS A 263 -42.86 24.59 2.59
C LYS A 263 -42.35 26.02 2.78
N LYS A 264 -41.54 26.25 3.82
CA LYS A 264 -40.91 27.55 4.09
C LYS A 264 -40.05 28.03 2.92
N TYR A 265 -39.27 27.15 2.31
CA TYR A 265 -38.47 27.45 1.12
C TYR A 265 -39.33 27.99 -0.02
N LEU A 266 -40.45 27.32 -0.34
CA LEU A 266 -41.34 27.72 -1.44
C LEU A 266 -42.07 29.03 -1.13
N GLU A 267 -42.53 29.22 0.11
CA GLU A 267 -43.16 30.47 0.57
C GLU A 267 -42.20 31.65 0.44
N ASN A 268 -40.98 31.52 0.95
CA ASN A 268 -39.99 32.59 0.85
C ASN A 268 -39.61 32.90 -0.61
N CYS A 269 -39.57 31.89 -1.48
CA CYS A 269 -39.30 32.11 -2.92
C CYS A 269 -40.40 32.95 -3.58
N ARG A 270 -41.67 32.72 -3.20
CA ARG A 270 -42.81 33.52 -3.68
C ARG A 270 -42.75 34.96 -3.17
N ASP A 271 -42.42 35.14 -1.89
CA ASP A 271 -42.27 36.47 -1.28
C ASP A 271 -41.13 37.28 -1.95
N ARG A 272 -40.13 36.59 -2.49
CA ARG A 272 -39.01 37.17 -3.27
C ARG A 272 -39.33 37.36 -4.76
N GLY A 273 -40.53 37.01 -5.21
CA GLY A 273 -40.99 37.21 -6.59
C GLY A 273 -40.50 36.17 -7.60
N TYR A 274 -40.00 35.01 -7.15
CA TYR A 274 -39.61 33.92 -8.06
C TYR A 274 -40.81 33.11 -8.53
N SER A 275 -40.74 32.57 -9.74
CA SER A 275 -41.79 31.67 -10.24
C SER A 275 -41.76 30.33 -9.51
N ASP A 276 -42.93 29.74 -9.28
CA ASP A 276 -43.06 28.40 -8.68
C ASP A 276 -42.25 27.36 -9.47
N THR A 277 -42.22 27.48 -10.80
CA THR A 277 -41.41 26.60 -11.68
C THR A 277 -39.92 26.68 -11.39
N LEU A 278 -39.37 27.89 -11.18
CA LEU A 278 -37.96 28.07 -10.87
C LEU A 278 -37.64 27.54 -9.48
N ALA A 279 -38.47 27.88 -8.49
CA ALA A 279 -38.31 27.45 -7.10
C ALA A 279 -38.33 25.92 -6.98
N GLU A 280 -39.30 25.26 -7.63
CA GLU A 280 -39.38 23.79 -7.67
C GLU A 280 -38.20 23.15 -8.41
N ASN A 281 -37.77 23.71 -9.53
CA ASN A 281 -36.63 23.17 -10.28
C ASN A 281 -35.35 23.20 -9.45
N ILE A 282 -35.09 24.30 -8.73
CA ILE A 282 -33.94 24.40 -7.82
C ILE A 282 -34.09 23.44 -6.63
N TRP A 283 -35.29 23.32 -6.06
CA TRP A 283 -35.55 22.36 -4.99
C TRP A 283 -35.26 20.91 -5.43
N ARG A 284 -35.69 20.52 -6.64
CA ARG A 284 -35.40 19.19 -7.20
C ARG A 284 -33.91 18.96 -7.39
N GLN A 285 -33.16 19.99 -7.80
CA GLN A 285 -31.70 19.89 -7.90
C GLN A 285 -31.07 19.66 -6.51
N ILE A 286 -31.53 20.40 -5.50
CA ILE A 286 -31.09 20.22 -4.11
C ILE A 286 -31.39 18.79 -3.65
N GLU A 287 -32.64 18.30 -3.80
CA GLU A 287 -33.04 16.93 -3.44
C GLU A 287 -32.21 15.85 -4.15
N SER A 288 -31.97 16.02 -5.45
CA SER A 288 -31.18 15.07 -6.25
C SER A 288 -29.71 14.97 -5.80
N PHE A 289 -29.21 16.02 -5.15
CA PHE A 289 -27.86 16.09 -4.61
C PHE A 289 -27.72 15.43 -3.22
N SER A 290 -28.86 15.11 -2.58
CA SER A 290 -28.88 14.44 -1.28
C SER A 290 -28.20 13.07 -1.32
N GLY A 291 -27.34 12.81 -0.34
CA GLY A 291 -26.54 11.58 -0.25
C GLY A 291 -25.23 11.58 -1.04
N TYR A 292 -24.92 12.64 -1.80
CA TYR A 292 -23.69 12.73 -2.60
C TYR A 292 -22.87 14.00 -2.36
N SER A 293 -23.38 14.91 -1.53
CA SER A 293 -22.71 16.14 -1.10
C SER A 293 -21.43 15.88 -0.32
N PHE A 294 -20.38 16.66 -0.58
CA PHE A 294 -19.10 16.55 0.14
C PHE A 294 -18.76 17.81 0.94
N CYS A 295 -18.02 17.68 2.03
CA CYS A 295 -17.57 18.82 2.82
C CYS A 295 -16.40 19.51 2.11
N LYS A 296 -16.56 20.78 1.75
CA LYS A 296 -15.53 21.55 1.04
C LYS A 296 -14.25 21.67 1.88
N ALA A 297 -14.38 21.95 3.17
CA ALA A 297 -13.22 22.12 4.06
C ALA A 297 -12.35 20.86 4.12
N HIS A 298 -12.97 19.68 4.15
CA HIS A 298 -12.26 18.40 4.16
C HIS A 298 -11.54 18.11 2.83
N SER A 299 -12.20 18.38 1.70
CA SER A 299 -11.56 18.27 0.37
C SER A 299 -10.37 19.23 0.24
N ALA A 300 -10.56 20.48 0.70
CA ALA A 300 -9.56 21.52 0.69
C ALA A 300 -8.29 21.13 1.48
N SER A 301 -8.45 20.60 2.69
CA SER A 301 -7.29 20.16 3.49
C SER A 301 -6.52 19.03 2.81
N PHE A 302 -7.21 18.03 2.24
CA PHE A 302 -6.53 16.90 1.60
C PHE A 302 -5.87 17.29 0.28
N ALA A 303 -6.45 18.24 -0.46
CA ALA A 303 -5.82 18.79 -1.65
C ALA A 303 -4.48 19.50 -1.33
N VAL A 304 -4.31 20.08 -0.14
CA VAL A 304 -3.00 20.63 0.28
C VAL A 304 -1.94 19.52 0.31
N GLU A 305 -2.24 18.39 0.94
CA GLU A 305 -1.32 17.25 1.02
C GLU A 305 -1.02 16.65 -0.36
N SER A 306 -1.99 16.63 -1.28
CA SER A 306 -1.77 16.23 -2.67
C SER A 306 -0.74 17.13 -3.35
N PHE A 307 -0.83 18.45 -3.18
CA PHE A 307 0.12 19.41 -3.72
C PHE A 307 1.52 19.24 -3.12
N GLN A 308 1.62 19.01 -1.80
CA GLN A 308 2.89 18.71 -1.14
C GLN A 308 3.53 17.41 -1.69
N SER A 309 2.73 16.36 -1.84
CA SER A 309 3.18 15.09 -2.43
C SER A 309 3.67 15.27 -3.87
N LEU A 310 2.92 16.02 -4.69
CA LEU A 310 3.30 16.32 -6.07
C LEU A 310 4.61 17.12 -6.15
N TYR A 311 4.83 18.06 -5.22
CA TYR A 311 6.09 18.81 -5.13
C TYR A 311 7.28 17.89 -4.84
N LEU A 312 7.15 17.02 -3.84
CA LEU A 312 8.20 16.04 -3.53
C LEU A 312 8.44 15.11 -4.72
N LYS A 313 7.38 14.63 -5.39
CA LYS A 313 7.50 13.82 -6.60
C LYS A 313 8.18 14.56 -7.76
N ALA A 314 7.88 15.84 -7.96
CA ALA A 314 8.41 16.63 -9.06
C ALA A 314 9.91 16.92 -8.95
N TYR A 315 10.43 17.09 -7.73
CA TYR A 315 11.79 17.53 -7.48
C TYR A 315 12.69 16.45 -6.86
N PHE A 316 12.11 15.49 -6.14
CA PHE A 316 12.79 14.42 -5.41
C PHE A 316 12.06 13.08 -5.62
N PRO A 317 11.87 12.64 -6.87
CA PRO A 317 11.02 11.49 -7.19
C PRO A 317 11.53 10.19 -6.52
N LEU A 318 12.84 10.00 -6.40
CA LEU A 318 13.41 8.77 -5.84
C LEU A 318 13.17 8.70 -4.33
N GLU A 319 13.52 9.77 -3.61
CA GLU A 319 13.32 9.85 -2.16
C GLU A 319 11.83 9.81 -1.79
N PHE A 320 10.99 10.46 -2.58
CA PHE A 320 9.54 10.39 -2.41
C PHE A 320 9.00 8.97 -2.61
N MET A 321 9.43 8.25 -3.66
CA MET A 321 9.00 6.86 -3.85
C MET A 321 9.51 5.94 -2.73
N VAL A 322 10.72 6.11 -2.23
CA VAL A 322 11.23 5.34 -1.08
C VAL A 322 10.39 5.62 0.16
N ALA A 323 9.97 6.87 0.41
CA ALA A 323 9.06 7.21 1.49
C ALA A 323 7.69 6.53 1.34
N VAL A 324 7.14 6.50 0.13
CA VAL A 324 5.88 5.80 -0.18
C VAL A 324 6.01 4.29 0.06
N ILE A 325 7.10 3.67 -0.40
CA ILE A 325 7.40 2.24 -0.18
C ILE A 325 7.50 1.93 1.32
N ASN A 326 8.20 2.76 2.09
CA ASN A 326 8.38 2.60 3.53
C ASN A 326 7.09 2.76 4.34
N ASN A 327 6.09 3.44 3.76
CA ASN A 327 4.75 3.57 4.31
C ASN A 327 3.75 2.56 3.71
N PHE A 328 4.25 1.55 2.99
CA PHE A 328 3.46 0.47 2.36
C PHE A 328 2.43 0.97 1.34
N GLY A 329 2.76 2.05 0.64
CA GLY A 329 1.96 2.57 -0.46
C GLY A 329 0.67 3.27 -0.05
N GLY A 330 -0.09 3.65 -1.07
CA GLY A 330 -1.45 4.16 -1.00
C GLY A 330 -2.44 3.21 -1.66
N PHE A 331 -2.74 3.46 -2.94
CA PHE A 331 -3.78 2.76 -3.69
C PHE A 331 -3.33 1.39 -4.24
N TYR A 332 -2.08 1.29 -4.71
CA TYR A 332 -1.51 0.08 -5.31
C TYR A 332 -0.67 -0.73 -4.32
N GLN A 333 -0.28 -1.95 -4.72
CA GLN A 333 0.69 -2.78 -4.00
C GLN A 333 2.11 -2.21 -4.07
N THR A 334 2.98 -2.63 -3.14
CA THR A 334 4.36 -2.15 -3.01
C THR A 334 5.16 -2.22 -4.33
N GLU A 335 4.99 -3.32 -5.08
CA GLU A 335 5.64 -3.54 -6.39
C GLU A 335 5.47 -2.34 -7.34
N TYR A 336 4.28 -1.74 -7.37
CA TYR A 336 3.99 -0.65 -8.30
C TYR A 336 4.84 0.59 -8.01
N TYR A 337 5.10 0.89 -6.73
CA TYR A 337 5.96 2.01 -6.35
C TYR A 337 7.44 1.70 -6.56
N VAL A 338 7.84 0.43 -6.43
CA VAL A 338 9.19 -0.01 -6.79
C VAL A 338 9.42 0.18 -8.29
N HIS A 339 8.43 -0.16 -9.11
CA HIS A 339 8.46 0.08 -10.55
C HIS A 339 8.46 1.59 -10.87
N GLU A 340 7.62 2.39 -10.21
CA GLU A 340 7.60 3.85 -10.38
C GLU A 340 8.95 4.48 -10.03
N ALA A 341 9.62 4.02 -8.96
CA ALA A 341 10.97 4.45 -8.61
C ALA A 341 12.00 4.10 -9.70
N ARG A 342 11.89 2.90 -10.29
CA ARG A 342 12.73 2.48 -11.42
C ARG A 342 12.51 3.34 -12.65
N MET A 343 11.25 3.63 -12.99
CA MET A 343 10.89 4.52 -14.11
C MET A 343 11.39 5.96 -13.89
N ALA A 344 11.49 6.40 -12.64
CA ALA A 344 12.11 7.67 -12.27
C ALA A 344 13.65 7.65 -12.28
N GLY A 345 14.29 6.50 -12.53
CA GLY A 345 15.74 6.35 -12.69
C GLY A 345 16.47 5.78 -11.47
N ALA A 346 15.78 5.14 -10.52
CA ALA A 346 16.43 4.40 -9.43
C ALA A 346 17.00 3.05 -9.89
N ASN A 347 18.16 2.70 -9.34
CA ASN A 347 18.73 1.36 -9.42
C ASN A 347 18.20 0.54 -8.25
N ILE A 348 17.21 -0.32 -8.52
CA ILE A 348 16.55 -1.13 -7.50
C ILE A 348 17.36 -2.38 -7.21
N HIS A 349 17.68 -2.60 -5.93
CA HIS A 349 18.41 -3.75 -5.44
C HIS A 349 17.58 -4.57 -4.46
N PRO A 350 17.68 -5.91 -4.49
CA PRO A 350 17.11 -6.75 -3.45
C PRO A 350 17.80 -6.47 -2.11
N PRO A 351 17.18 -6.89 -0.99
CA PRO A 351 17.78 -6.78 0.33
C PRO A 351 19.24 -7.23 0.36
N CYS A 352 20.09 -6.48 1.06
CA CYS A 352 21.53 -6.74 1.17
C CYS A 352 21.98 -6.54 2.61
N VAL A 353 22.71 -7.51 3.16
CA VAL A 353 23.24 -7.42 4.54
C VAL A 353 24.17 -6.23 4.75
N ASN A 354 24.83 -5.75 3.69
CA ASN A 354 25.77 -4.63 3.74
C ASN A 354 25.13 -3.27 3.49
N HIS A 355 24.01 -3.18 2.76
CA HIS A 355 23.42 -1.89 2.39
C HIS A 355 21.99 -1.67 2.91
N SER A 356 21.16 -2.71 2.98
CA SER A 356 19.78 -2.56 3.43
C SER A 356 19.67 -2.16 4.90
N ARG A 357 18.59 -1.46 5.23
CA ARG A 357 18.12 -1.23 6.60
C ARG A 357 16.86 -2.09 6.82
N TYR A 358 16.21 -1.91 7.98
CA TYR A 358 14.91 -2.56 8.21
C TYR A 358 13.88 -2.07 7.20
N LEU A 359 13.81 -0.75 7.02
CA LEU A 359 13.09 -0.08 5.93
C LEU A 359 13.97 0.06 4.68
N THR A 360 13.35 0.33 3.54
CA THR A 360 14.04 0.60 2.27
C THR A 360 14.90 1.85 2.40
N ALA A 361 16.13 1.76 1.89
CA ALA A 361 17.15 2.80 1.98
C ALA A 361 17.60 3.24 0.59
N ILE A 362 18.06 4.49 0.49
CA ILE A 362 18.58 5.09 -0.74
C ILE A 362 19.93 5.75 -0.50
N GLU A 363 20.86 5.52 -1.43
CA GLU A 363 22.18 6.17 -1.48
C GLU A 363 22.43 6.66 -2.91
N GLY A 364 22.34 7.98 -3.12
CA GLY A 364 22.33 8.57 -4.45
C GLY A 364 21.12 8.10 -5.27
N ARG A 365 21.34 7.15 -6.18
CA ARG A 365 20.29 6.50 -6.99
C ARG A 365 20.13 5.01 -6.69
N GLU A 366 20.97 4.45 -5.83
CA GLU A 366 20.92 3.05 -5.44
C GLU A 366 19.86 2.89 -4.35
N VAL A 367 18.81 2.13 -4.64
CA VAL A 367 17.70 1.86 -3.71
C VAL A 367 17.78 0.40 -3.29
N TYR A 368 18.07 0.16 -2.01
CA TYR A 368 18.12 -1.17 -1.42
C TYR A 368 16.84 -1.45 -0.65
N LEU A 369 16.08 -2.45 -1.11
CA LEU A 369 14.84 -2.85 -0.43
C LEU A 369 15.12 -3.24 1.03
N GLY A 370 14.23 -2.82 1.91
CA GLY A 370 14.31 -3.10 3.34
C GLY A 370 13.99 -4.55 3.68
N PHE A 371 14.58 -5.05 4.77
CA PHE A 371 14.27 -6.39 5.28
C PHE A 371 12.79 -6.56 5.67
N ILE A 372 12.07 -5.47 5.91
CA ILE A 372 10.63 -5.47 6.20
C ILE A 372 9.77 -6.07 5.08
N HIS A 373 10.26 -6.07 3.84
CA HIS A 373 9.55 -6.62 2.69
C HIS A 373 9.73 -8.13 2.52
N LEU A 374 10.67 -8.76 3.26
CA LEU A 374 10.91 -10.19 3.19
C LEU A 374 9.87 -10.96 4.00
N ALA A 375 9.11 -11.82 3.32
CA ALA A 375 8.22 -12.78 3.93
C ALA A 375 8.99 -13.72 4.86
N GLY A 376 8.52 -13.86 6.10
CA GLY A 376 9.17 -14.70 7.12
C GLY A 376 10.40 -14.10 7.80
N MET A 377 10.88 -12.92 7.38
CA MET A 377 12.02 -12.27 8.02
C MET A 377 11.62 -11.65 9.36
N GLU A 378 12.38 -11.97 10.41
CA GLU A 378 12.13 -11.45 11.74
C GLU A 378 12.67 -10.03 11.91
N ARG A 379 11.84 -9.16 12.47
CA ARG A 379 12.23 -7.77 12.79
C ARG A 379 13.46 -7.70 13.68
N GLN A 380 13.56 -8.58 14.70
CA GLN A 380 14.72 -8.58 15.59
C GLN A 380 15.99 -8.98 14.86
N THR A 381 15.94 -10.01 14.00
CA THR A 381 17.07 -10.45 13.19
C THR A 381 17.55 -9.34 12.26
N ALA A 382 16.64 -8.63 11.58
CA ALA A 382 16.99 -7.48 10.75
C ALA A 382 17.73 -6.38 11.54
N HIS A 383 17.29 -6.07 12.77
CA HIS A 383 17.98 -5.10 13.63
C HIS A 383 19.36 -5.59 14.09
N ARG A 384 19.52 -6.89 14.39
CA ARG A 384 20.83 -7.47 14.72
C ARG A 384 21.82 -7.37 13.57
N ILE A 385 21.37 -7.57 12.32
CA ILE A 385 22.21 -7.41 11.13
C ILE A 385 22.76 -5.98 11.05
N ILE A 386 21.89 -4.98 11.22
CA ILE A 386 22.25 -3.56 11.18
C ILE A 386 23.20 -3.22 12.31
N ALA A 387 22.93 -3.69 13.53
CA ALA A 387 23.79 -3.48 14.70
C ALA A 387 25.17 -4.11 14.50
N GLY A 388 25.21 -5.35 14.02
CA GLY A 388 26.44 -6.07 13.68
C GLY A 388 27.28 -5.31 12.67
N ARG A 389 26.67 -4.83 11.58
CA ARG A 389 27.33 -3.99 10.56
C ARG A 389 27.86 -2.67 11.13
N THR A 390 27.06 -1.98 11.94
CA THR A 390 27.42 -0.67 12.48
C THR A 390 28.60 -0.76 13.46
N GLY A 391 28.66 -1.83 14.27
CA GLY A 391 29.73 -2.04 15.25
C GLY A 391 31.04 -2.59 14.65
N GLY A 392 30.97 -3.40 13.59
CA GLY A 392 32.14 -4.10 13.03
C GLY A 392 32.47 -3.80 11.57
N GLY A 393 31.80 -2.83 10.94
CA GLY A 393 31.96 -2.51 9.52
C GLY A 393 31.21 -3.48 8.57
N PRO A 394 31.40 -3.37 7.25
CA PRO A 394 30.75 -4.26 6.29
C PRO A 394 31.15 -5.73 6.50
N PHE A 395 30.22 -6.64 6.25
CA PHE A 395 30.47 -8.09 6.27
C PHE A 395 31.33 -8.48 5.07
N ARG A 396 32.30 -9.37 5.30
CA ARG A 396 33.24 -9.83 4.25
C ARG A 396 32.78 -11.08 3.53
N ASN A 397 32.15 -12.00 4.24
CA ASN A 397 31.65 -13.27 3.73
C ASN A 397 30.60 -13.87 4.69
N LEU A 398 30.06 -15.04 4.34
CA LEU A 398 29.03 -15.74 5.13
C LEU A 398 29.53 -16.11 6.54
N ALA A 399 30.77 -16.60 6.66
CA ALA A 399 31.35 -16.97 7.94
C ALA A 399 31.53 -15.76 8.89
N ASP A 400 31.99 -14.62 8.37
CA ASP A 400 32.08 -13.36 9.12
C ASP A 400 30.69 -12.89 9.60
N PHE A 401 29.69 -13.00 8.74
CA PHE A 401 28.31 -12.64 9.07
C PHE A 401 27.77 -13.48 10.24
N VAL A 402 27.83 -14.81 10.15
CA VAL A 402 27.25 -15.69 11.19
C VAL A 402 28.01 -15.59 12.52
N ARG A 403 29.33 -15.33 12.49
CA ARG A 403 30.11 -15.08 13.70
C ARG A 403 29.65 -13.81 14.45
N ARG A 404 29.23 -12.79 13.70
CA ARG A 404 28.86 -11.47 14.25
C ARG A 404 27.37 -11.32 14.54
N VAL A 405 26.52 -12.09 13.87
CA VAL A 405 25.07 -11.98 13.95
C VAL A 405 24.47 -13.34 14.35
N PRO A 406 23.99 -13.48 15.61
CA PRO A 406 23.26 -14.66 16.03
C PRO A 406 21.95 -14.78 15.23
N ILE A 407 21.86 -15.81 14.39
CA ILE A 407 20.78 -16.02 13.42
C ILE A 407 20.37 -17.49 13.38
N ALA A 408 19.08 -17.76 13.22
CA ALA A 408 18.56 -19.11 13.02
C ALA A 408 18.83 -19.60 11.59
N GLN A 409 18.85 -20.92 11.39
CA GLN A 409 19.17 -21.52 10.09
C GLN A 409 18.16 -21.12 9.01
N GLU A 410 16.88 -21.02 9.38
CA GLU A 410 15.78 -20.62 8.50
C GLU A 410 15.94 -19.15 8.08
N GLN A 411 16.28 -18.26 9.01
CA GLN A 411 16.49 -16.84 8.72
C GLN A 411 17.70 -16.62 7.81
N LEU A 412 18.79 -17.41 7.99
CA LEU A 412 19.94 -17.33 7.09
C LEU A 412 19.60 -17.82 5.68
N GLU A 413 18.76 -18.85 5.57
CA GLU A 413 18.29 -19.36 4.28
C GLU A 413 17.50 -18.30 3.50
N LEU A 414 16.60 -17.57 4.15
CA LEU A 414 15.87 -16.45 3.50
C LEU A 414 16.84 -15.41 2.91
N LEU A 415 17.90 -15.05 3.64
CA LEU A 415 18.90 -14.08 3.20
C LEU A 415 19.76 -14.60 2.03
N ILE A 416 20.09 -15.89 2.03
CA ILE A 416 20.84 -16.50 0.92
C ILE A 416 19.96 -16.57 -0.32
N ARG A 417 18.70 -17.03 -0.18
CA ARG A 417 17.73 -17.16 -1.27
C ARG A 417 17.45 -15.84 -1.97
N ILE A 418 17.24 -14.75 -1.22
CA ILE A 418 17.04 -13.43 -1.84
C ILE A 418 18.32 -12.81 -2.43
N GLY A 419 19.49 -13.45 -2.27
CA GLY A 419 20.75 -12.92 -2.79
C GLY A 419 21.34 -11.78 -1.95
N ALA A 420 21.07 -11.76 -0.64
CA ALA A 420 21.59 -10.73 0.26
C ALA A 420 23.12 -10.73 0.39
N PHE A 421 23.76 -11.84 0.02
CA PHE A 421 25.21 -12.07 0.04
C PHE A 421 25.90 -11.95 -1.32
N ARG A 422 25.22 -11.39 -2.35
CA ARG A 422 25.77 -11.24 -3.71
C ARG A 422 27.13 -10.54 -3.79
N PHE A 423 27.46 -9.69 -2.82
CA PHE A 423 28.76 -9.01 -2.72
C PHE A 423 29.96 -9.98 -2.57
N THR A 424 29.71 -11.23 -2.20
CA THR A 424 30.74 -12.28 -2.09
C THR A 424 31.15 -12.87 -3.44
N GLY A 425 30.39 -12.62 -4.51
CA GLY A 425 30.59 -13.23 -5.83
C GLY A 425 30.26 -14.73 -5.91
N ARG A 426 29.80 -15.34 -4.80
CA ARG A 426 29.42 -16.75 -4.74
C ARG A 426 27.96 -16.96 -5.15
N SER A 427 27.68 -18.09 -5.75
CA SER A 427 26.31 -18.50 -6.09
C SER A 427 25.51 -18.85 -4.84
N LYS A 428 24.18 -18.75 -4.93
CA LYS A 428 23.29 -19.13 -3.84
C LYS A 428 23.43 -20.61 -3.45
N TYR A 429 23.71 -21.50 -4.40
CA TYR A 429 23.92 -22.93 -4.13
C TYR A 429 25.18 -23.18 -3.30
N GLU A 430 26.27 -22.48 -3.61
CA GLU A 430 27.51 -22.56 -2.82
C GLU A 430 27.30 -22.02 -1.41
N LEU A 431 26.58 -20.92 -1.27
CA LEU A 431 26.25 -20.34 0.04
C LEU A 431 25.29 -21.23 0.84
N MET A 432 24.32 -21.87 0.18
CA MET A 432 23.42 -22.86 0.81
C MET A 432 24.16 -24.11 1.28
N TRP A 433 25.22 -24.51 0.57
CA TRP A 433 26.11 -25.58 1.03
C TRP A 433 26.98 -25.12 2.20
N GLU A 434 27.59 -23.93 2.10
CA GLU A 434 28.41 -23.34 3.16
C GLU A 434 27.61 -23.10 4.45
N LYS A 435 26.31 -22.76 4.36
CA LYS A 435 25.38 -22.68 5.49
C LYS A 435 25.49 -23.90 6.40
N ASN A 436 25.54 -25.10 5.82
CA ASN A 436 25.63 -26.33 6.59
C ASN A 436 26.99 -26.47 7.29
N ALA A 437 28.09 -25.98 6.72
CA ALA A 437 29.39 -26.00 7.38
C ALA A 437 29.45 -25.01 8.56
N VAL A 438 28.77 -23.87 8.46
CA VAL A 438 28.76 -22.85 9.51
C VAL A 438 27.80 -23.21 10.66
N PHE A 439 26.70 -23.92 10.39
CA PHE A 439 25.75 -24.39 11.41
C PHE A 439 26.00 -25.80 11.94
N ASN A 440 26.80 -26.61 11.24
CA ASN A 440 27.15 -27.95 11.66
C ASN A 440 28.64 -27.98 12.02
N PRO A 441 29.02 -27.43 13.19
CA PRO A 441 30.38 -27.55 13.66
C PRO A 441 30.62 -29.04 13.96
N LYS A 442 31.48 -29.67 13.16
CA LYS A 442 32.20 -30.83 13.70
C LYS A 442 33.03 -30.32 14.88
N GLU A 443 32.53 -30.64 16.07
CA GLU A 443 33.13 -30.50 17.40
C GLU A 443 33.36 -29.06 17.89
N GLY A 444 32.96 -28.82 19.15
CA GLY A 444 33.03 -27.51 19.79
C GLY A 444 34.46 -26.99 19.87
N TYR A 445 34.71 -25.86 19.25
CA TYR A 445 35.83 -25.01 19.60
C TYR A 445 35.31 -23.95 20.57
N GLU A 446 35.76 -24.02 21.82
CA GLU A 446 35.57 -22.93 22.77
C GLU A 446 36.09 -21.63 22.14
N ALA A 447 35.24 -20.62 22.12
CA ALA A 447 35.56 -19.30 21.59
C ALA A 447 36.67 -18.66 22.45
N THR A 448 37.92 -18.85 22.04
CA THR A 448 39.02 -17.96 22.40
C THR A 448 39.07 -16.82 21.39
N PRO A 449 39.24 -15.55 21.81
CA PRO A 449 39.37 -14.44 20.89
C PRO A 449 40.72 -14.56 20.16
N ASP A 450 40.67 -14.94 18.89
CA ASP A 450 41.87 -15.08 18.07
C ASP A 450 42.48 -13.71 17.77
N LEU A 451 43.75 -13.55 18.15
CA LEU A 451 44.49 -12.28 18.08
C LEU A 451 45.15 -12.06 16.70
N PHE A 452 45.06 -13.01 15.77
CA PHE A 452 45.66 -12.91 14.43
C PHE A 452 44.78 -13.58 13.35
N PRO A 453 44.39 -12.87 12.28
CA PRO A 453 43.71 -13.49 11.14
C PRO A 453 44.75 -13.98 10.12
N GLU A 454 45.02 -15.29 10.07
CA GLU A 454 45.74 -15.88 8.93
C GLU A 454 44.75 -16.55 7.96
N ALA A 455 44.82 -16.14 6.70
CA ALA A 455 44.14 -16.80 5.59
C ALA A 455 45.04 -17.94 5.08
N TYR A 456 44.55 -19.18 5.15
CA TYR A 456 45.19 -20.31 4.48
C TYR A 456 44.47 -20.57 3.16
N ASP A 457 45.13 -20.27 2.04
CA ASP A 457 44.82 -20.86 0.74
C ASP A 457 45.42 -22.27 0.70
N TYR A 458 44.57 -23.29 0.72
CA TYR A 458 45.02 -24.67 0.54
C TYR A 458 45.12 -25.01 -0.95
N VAL A 459 46.33 -25.36 -1.40
CA VAL A 459 46.55 -26.08 -2.67
C VAL A 459 46.91 -27.52 -2.34
N LEU A 460 46.07 -28.46 -2.79
CA LEU A 460 46.31 -29.90 -2.61
C LEU A 460 47.46 -30.38 -3.51
N PRO A 461 48.43 -31.17 -3.00
CA PRO A 461 49.49 -31.75 -3.81
C PRO A 461 48.97 -32.93 -4.67
N PRO A 462 49.56 -33.19 -5.85
CA PRO A 462 49.10 -34.24 -6.76
C PRO A 462 49.52 -35.64 -6.30
N ASN A 463 48.62 -36.61 -6.53
CA ASN A 463 48.78 -38.03 -6.20
C ASN A 463 49.90 -38.70 -7.03
N THR A 464 50.89 -39.29 -6.35
CA THR A 464 51.79 -40.30 -6.92
C THR A 464 51.60 -41.64 -6.22
N THR A 465 51.25 -42.68 -6.98
CA THR A 465 51.15 -44.08 -6.54
C THR A 465 52.54 -44.72 -6.37
N PRO A 466 52.80 -45.55 -5.35
CA PRO A 466 54.06 -46.28 -5.21
C PRO A 466 53.97 -47.71 -5.77
N ASN A 467 54.95 -48.07 -6.62
CA ASN A 467 55.33 -49.46 -6.90
C ASN A 467 56.51 -49.86 -5.97
N GLN A 468 56.45 -51.08 -5.43
CA GLN A 468 57.48 -51.81 -4.65
C GLN A 468 58.55 -52.49 -5.54
N PRO A 469 59.56 -53.25 -5.04
CA PRO A 469 60.25 -53.29 -3.72
C PRO A 469 61.81 -53.42 -3.85
N ASP A 470 62.57 -53.47 -2.74
CA ASP A 470 63.65 -54.48 -2.52
C ASP A 470 64.36 -54.41 -1.13
N ALA A 471 64.77 -55.60 -0.68
CA ALA A 471 65.90 -55.98 0.19
C ALA A 471 65.85 -55.84 1.75
N ASP A 472 65.58 -56.99 2.38
CA ASP A 472 66.46 -57.80 3.28
C ASP A 472 67.03 -57.20 4.59
N LEU A 473 66.65 -57.81 5.74
CA LEU A 473 67.51 -58.16 6.89
C LEU A 473 66.73 -58.84 8.04
N SER A 474 67.42 -59.65 8.81
CA SER A 474 66.96 -60.88 9.47
C SER A 474 67.12 -60.90 11.01
N LEU A 475 66.23 -61.64 11.70
CA LEU A 475 66.32 -62.33 13.04
C LEU A 475 66.20 -61.51 14.36
N PRO A 476 65.88 -62.12 15.54
CA PRO A 476 64.82 -63.08 15.88
C PRO A 476 64.00 -62.74 17.18
N LEU A 477 62.89 -63.45 17.42
CA LEU A 477 62.00 -63.40 18.61
C LEU A 477 62.62 -63.97 19.91
N PRO A 478 62.02 -63.71 21.10
CA PRO A 478 61.25 -64.80 21.73
C PRO A 478 59.97 -64.41 22.51
N SER A 479 58.95 -65.27 22.35
CA SER A 479 57.95 -65.83 23.30
C SER A 479 57.20 -64.94 24.32
N SER A 480 55.86 -64.89 24.21
CA SER A 480 54.92 -65.52 25.17
C SER A 480 53.45 -65.36 24.73
N HIS A 481 52.62 -66.32 25.17
CA HIS A 481 51.31 -66.75 24.66
C HIS A 481 50.10 -65.84 25.03
N PRO A 482 48.88 -66.12 24.46
CA PRO A 482 47.88 -65.11 24.11
C PRO A 482 46.71 -65.04 25.09
N LEU A 483 45.99 -63.92 25.09
CA LEU A 483 44.57 -63.88 25.45
C LEU A 483 43.79 -63.06 24.42
N SER A 484 42.87 -63.79 23.79
CA SER A 484 41.92 -63.35 22.78
C SER A 484 40.81 -62.48 23.39
N LEU A 485 40.54 -61.33 22.78
CA LEU A 485 39.21 -60.74 22.68
C LEU A 485 39.10 -60.07 21.31
N SER A 486 38.29 -60.64 20.40
CA SER A 486 37.80 -59.91 19.23
C SER A 486 36.75 -58.88 19.67
N PRO A 487 36.61 -57.75 18.95
CA PRO A 487 35.55 -57.75 17.93
C PRO A 487 35.88 -56.95 16.66
N SER A 488 35.44 -57.52 15.53
CA SER A 488 34.83 -56.90 14.34
C SER A 488 35.63 -55.92 13.44
N PRO A 489 35.43 -56.01 12.11
CA PRO A 489 36.28 -55.33 11.13
C PRO A 489 35.95 -53.85 11.03
N THR A 490 36.96 -53.00 11.16
CA THR A 490 36.88 -51.57 10.83
C THR A 490 36.79 -51.43 9.31
N LEU A 491 35.59 -51.25 8.78
CA LEU A 491 35.37 -50.79 7.41
C LEU A 491 35.83 -49.33 7.33
N SER A 492 37.02 -49.10 6.80
CA SER A 492 37.50 -47.78 6.40
C SER A 492 36.79 -47.35 5.11
N PHE A 493 35.72 -46.58 5.26
CA PHE A 493 35.19 -45.80 4.14
C PHE A 493 36.12 -44.60 3.90
N PRO A 494 36.64 -44.38 2.68
CA PRO A 494 37.30 -43.12 2.36
C PRO A 494 36.24 -42.01 2.42
N LEU A 495 36.43 -41.06 3.34
CA LEU A 495 35.69 -39.80 3.35
C LEU A 495 36.15 -38.94 2.17
N SER A 496 35.74 -39.29 0.95
CA SER A 496 35.66 -38.32 -0.13
C SER A 496 34.45 -37.43 0.17
N HIS A 497 34.71 -36.22 0.63
CA HIS A 497 33.70 -35.16 0.56
C HIS A 497 33.24 -35.09 -0.92
N PRO A 498 31.95 -35.28 -1.23
CA PRO A 498 31.49 -35.12 -2.59
C PRO A 498 31.80 -33.67 -2.99
N SER A 499 32.58 -33.49 -4.06
CA SER A 499 32.70 -32.21 -4.73
C SER A 499 31.29 -31.66 -4.95
N PRO A 500 31.03 -30.37 -4.68
CA PRO A 500 29.70 -29.82 -4.83
C PRO A 500 29.22 -30.11 -6.25
N LEU A 501 28.07 -30.78 -6.36
CA LEU A 501 27.37 -30.94 -7.63
C LEU A 501 27.28 -29.54 -8.24
N SER A 502 27.89 -29.36 -9.40
CA SER A 502 27.88 -28.10 -10.16
C SER A 502 26.45 -27.86 -10.66
N LEU A 503 25.56 -27.41 -9.78
CA LEU A 503 24.25 -26.89 -10.14
C LEU A 503 24.47 -25.51 -10.75
N SER A 504 24.33 -25.42 -12.07
CA SER A 504 24.35 -24.14 -12.75
C SER A 504 23.05 -23.38 -12.39
N PRO A 505 23.13 -22.14 -11.87
CA PRO A 505 21.94 -21.34 -11.63
C PRO A 505 21.18 -21.12 -12.94
N SER A 506 19.87 -21.38 -12.92
CA SER A 506 18.96 -20.98 -13.99
C SER A 506 18.75 -19.47 -13.92
N PRO A 507 18.56 -18.79 -15.07
CA PRO A 507 18.31 -17.35 -15.11
C PRO A 507 17.05 -16.94 -14.34
N TYR A 508 16.11 -17.86 -14.12
CA TYR A 508 14.83 -17.59 -13.45
C TYR A 508 14.86 -17.83 -11.95
N ASP A 509 15.88 -18.52 -11.42
CA ASP A 509 15.85 -18.99 -10.04
C ASP A 509 15.81 -17.83 -9.03
N GLN A 510 16.46 -16.70 -9.37
CA GLN A 510 16.41 -15.49 -8.54
C GLN A 510 15.01 -14.86 -8.56
N ALA A 511 14.37 -14.79 -9.72
CA ALA A 511 13.04 -14.20 -9.86
C ALA A 511 11.97 -14.99 -9.11
N PHE A 512 12.05 -16.33 -9.10
CA PHE A 512 11.14 -17.16 -8.32
C PHE A 512 11.32 -16.99 -6.80
N ASP A 513 12.57 -16.89 -6.32
CA ASP A 513 12.82 -16.58 -4.91
C ASP A 513 12.30 -15.18 -4.55
N GLU A 514 12.46 -14.19 -5.42
CA GLU A 514 11.90 -12.85 -5.24
C GLU A 514 10.36 -12.86 -5.21
N ILE A 515 9.70 -13.61 -6.08
CA ILE A 515 8.24 -13.76 -6.06
C ILE A 515 7.77 -14.40 -4.75
N GLU A 516 8.45 -15.44 -4.26
CA GLU A 516 8.07 -16.09 -3.01
C GLU A 516 8.32 -15.19 -1.79
N LEU A 517 9.47 -14.49 -1.77
CA LEU A 517 9.94 -13.77 -0.58
C LEU A 517 9.52 -12.30 -0.54
N LEU A 518 9.38 -11.63 -1.69
CA LEU A 518 8.94 -10.24 -1.79
C LEU A 518 7.50 -10.11 -2.30
N GLY A 519 6.97 -11.15 -2.94
CA GLY A 519 5.67 -11.14 -3.61
C GLY A 519 5.72 -10.70 -5.09
N PHE A 520 6.89 -10.28 -5.59
CA PHE A 520 7.08 -9.79 -6.96
C PHE A 520 8.54 -9.93 -7.41
N PRO A 521 8.82 -10.09 -8.72
CA PRO A 521 10.17 -10.13 -9.25
C PRO A 521 10.77 -8.72 -9.40
N LEU A 522 12.10 -8.59 -9.28
CA LEU A 522 12.80 -7.33 -9.55
C LEU A 522 13.18 -7.16 -11.01
N CYS A 523 13.26 -8.24 -11.79
CA CYS A 523 13.37 -8.18 -13.25
C CYS A 523 12.03 -7.77 -13.89
N SER A 524 12.01 -7.57 -15.21
CA SER A 524 10.73 -7.42 -15.91
C SER A 524 9.98 -8.75 -15.87
N PRO A 525 8.71 -8.80 -15.44
CA PRO A 525 7.91 -10.03 -15.49
C PRO A 525 7.81 -10.62 -16.91
N PHE A 526 7.96 -9.78 -17.93
CA PHE A 526 7.97 -10.21 -19.34
C PHE A 526 9.22 -11.03 -19.69
N ASP A 527 10.35 -10.82 -18.99
CA ASP A 527 11.58 -11.61 -19.18
C ASP A 527 11.41 -13.06 -18.68
N LEU A 528 10.35 -13.34 -17.91
CA LEU A 528 10.04 -14.67 -17.35
C LEU A 528 9.15 -15.50 -18.28
N LEU A 529 8.71 -14.94 -19.41
CA LEU A 529 7.85 -15.63 -20.36
C LEU A 529 8.68 -16.51 -21.28
N ALA A 530 8.26 -17.77 -21.45
CA ALA A 530 8.97 -18.72 -22.31
C ALA A 530 8.77 -18.44 -23.81
N ASP A 531 7.67 -17.78 -24.18
CA ASP A 531 7.34 -17.38 -25.56
C ASP A 531 6.42 -16.14 -25.52
N ASP A 532 6.94 -14.98 -25.90
CA ASP A 532 6.23 -13.70 -26.01
C ASP A 532 5.65 -13.46 -27.42
N SER A 533 6.16 -14.19 -28.41
CA SER A 533 5.83 -14.03 -29.84
C SER A 533 4.39 -14.41 -30.20
N ALA A 534 3.74 -15.23 -29.35
CA ALA A 534 2.37 -15.69 -29.57
C ALA A 534 1.28 -14.66 -29.18
N TYR A 535 1.63 -13.54 -28.52
CA TYR A 535 0.65 -12.65 -27.87
C TYR A 535 0.82 -11.15 -28.11
N CYS A 536 1.76 -10.72 -28.97
CA CYS A 536 2.11 -9.31 -29.10
C CYS A 536 2.14 -8.85 -30.56
N ASP A 537 1.30 -7.88 -30.91
CA ASP A 537 1.37 -7.18 -32.21
C ASP A 537 2.48 -6.09 -32.24
N ASP A 538 3.41 -6.05 -31.27
CA ASP A 538 4.41 -4.97 -31.07
C ASP A 538 3.80 -3.55 -31.04
N VAL A 539 2.51 -3.44 -30.71
CA VAL A 539 1.80 -2.16 -30.64
C VAL A 539 1.83 -1.62 -29.23
N VAL A 540 2.46 -0.46 -29.05
CA VAL A 540 2.42 0.30 -27.79
C VAL A 540 1.19 1.21 -27.73
N GLU A 541 0.77 1.61 -26.52
CA GLU A 541 -0.40 2.48 -26.28
C GLU A 541 -0.38 3.74 -27.16
N ALA A 542 0.79 4.36 -27.31
CA ALA A 542 0.98 5.54 -28.15
C ALA A 542 0.61 5.32 -29.64
N GLN A 543 0.52 4.08 -30.11
CA GLN A 543 0.19 3.71 -31.49
C GLN A 543 -1.26 3.26 -31.67
N PHE A 544 -2.07 3.20 -30.61
CA PHE A 544 -3.45 2.73 -30.67
C PHE A 544 -4.32 3.58 -31.60
N HIS A 545 -4.07 4.90 -31.66
CA HIS A 545 -4.77 5.80 -32.58
C HIS A 545 -4.58 5.45 -34.07
N ARG A 546 -3.53 4.69 -34.42
CA ARG A 546 -3.24 4.23 -35.80
C ARG A 546 -3.93 2.91 -36.15
N HIS A 547 -4.54 2.24 -35.17
CA HIS A 547 -5.15 0.91 -35.28
C HIS A 547 -6.67 0.93 -35.05
N LEU A 548 -7.32 2.07 -35.29
CA LEU A 548 -8.77 2.20 -35.14
C LEU A 548 -9.52 1.20 -36.04
N GLY A 549 -10.42 0.42 -35.43
CA GLY A 549 -11.21 -0.61 -36.10
C GLY A 549 -10.46 -1.93 -36.36
N LYS A 550 -9.21 -2.07 -35.90
CA LYS A 550 -8.44 -3.31 -35.95
C LYS A 550 -8.40 -3.96 -34.56
N VAL A 551 -8.28 -5.28 -34.55
CA VAL A 551 -7.98 -6.04 -33.33
C VAL A 551 -6.48 -5.97 -33.10
N VAL A 552 -6.07 -5.65 -31.88
CA VAL A 552 -4.67 -5.61 -31.45
C VAL A 552 -4.54 -6.52 -30.22
N HIS A 553 -3.60 -7.45 -30.27
CA HIS A 553 -3.21 -8.30 -29.16
C HIS A 553 -1.99 -7.68 -28.47
N VAL A 554 -2.17 -7.32 -27.20
CA VAL A 554 -1.09 -6.77 -26.37
C VAL A 554 -1.00 -7.58 -25.10
N LEU A 555 0.21 -7.98 -24.76
CA LEU A 555 0.50 -8.57 -23.47
C LEU A 555 0.67 -7.45 -22.43
N GLY A 556 -0.18 -7.45 -21.42
CA GLY A 556 -0.13 -6.49 -20.32
C GLY A 556 0.18 -7.18 -19.00
N TYR A 557 0.90 -6.49 -18.12
CA TYR A 557 1.02 -6.91 -16.73
C TYR A 557 -0.23 -6.49 -15.98
N TYR A 558 -1.07 -7.46 -15.60
CA TYR A 558 -2.31 -7.17 -14.89
C TYR A 558 -2.01 -6.88 -13.42
N VAL A 559 -2.02 -5.59 -13.08
CA VAL A 559 -1.87 -5.10 -11.71
C VAL A 559 -3.28 -4.91 -11.12
N CYS A 560 -3.70 -5.86 -10.28
CA CYS A 560 -4.98 -5.83 -9.55
C CYS A 560 -5.04 -4.72 -8.50
#